data_AF-A0A3D2UX30-F1
#
_entry.id   AF-A0A3D2UX30-F1
#
_cell.length_a   1.000
_cell.length_b   1.000
_cell.length_c   1.000
_cell.angle_alpha   90.00
_cell.angle_beta   90.00
_cell.angle_gamma   90.00
#
_symmetry.space_group_name_H-M   'P 1'
#
loop_
_entity.id
_entity.type
_entity.pdbx_description
1 polymer ?
#
loop_
_entity_poly.entity_id
_entity_poly.type
_entity_poly.pdbx_seq_one_letter_code
_entity_poly.pdbx_strand_id
1 'polypeptide(L)'
;MIPIIPSDLKQEIISLDGKGYKAYKSLQGKSFGYDPFTVRFEHVQGDSFAQPTRLSISIGVDEAGFLPSLFNNPTRKLALEDHLLRRVNYFISANKTRVKGSGKSGKVQVQIPGQKILKRSGMLVKGS
;
A
#
# COMPACT_ATOMS: atom_id res chain seq x y z
N MET A 1 15.76 -9.91 0.41
CA MET A 1 14.92 -10.91 -0.31
C MET A 1 13.92 -10.14 -1.16
N ILE A 2 13.75 -10.48 -2.44
CA ILE A 2 12.73 -9.86 -3.30
C ILE A 2 11.39 -10.53 -2.96
N PRO A 3 10.30 -9.79 -2.65
CA PRO A 3 9.02 -10.40 -2.34
C PRO A 3 8.51 -11.18 -3.55
N ILE A 4 8.19 -12.47 -3.35
CA ILE A 4 7.57 -13.31 -4.37
C ILE A 4 6.07 -13.03 -4.37
N ILE A 5 5.44 -12.97 -5.55
CA ILE A 5 3.99 -12.84 -5.65
C ILE A 5 3.34 -14.09 -5.05
N PRO A 6 2.45 -13.97 -4.05
CA PRO A 6 1.74 -15.10 -3.44
C PRO A 6 1.00 -15.93 -4.49
N SER A 7 0.95 -17.26 -4.29
CA SER A 7 0.38 -18.18 -5.27
C SER A 7 -1.12 -17.90 -5.51
N ASP A 8 -1.86 -17.56 -4.47
CA ASP A 8 -3.27 -17.17 -4.51
C ASP A 8 -3.48 -15.88 -5.32
N LEU A 9 -2.69 -14.83 -5.07
CA LEU A 9 -2.73 -13.59 -5.86
C LEU A 9 -2.36 -13.85 -7.33
N LYS A 10 -1.36 -14.70 -7.58
CA LYS A 10 -0.96 -15.06 -8.94
C LYS A 10 -2.11 -15.75 -9.68
N GLN A 11 -2.79 -16.71 -9.05
CA GLN A 11 -3.95 -17.38 -9.65
C GLN A 11 -5.09 -16.41 -9.93
N GLU A 12 -5.36 -15.51 -8.99
CA GLU A 12 -6.39 -14.49 -9.16
C GLU A 12 -6.10 -13.58 -10.37
N ILE A 13 -4.85 -13.10 -10.50
CA ILE A 13 -4.42 -12.27 -11.64
C ILE A 13 -4.55 -13.03 -12.95
N ILE A 14 -4.11 -14.29 -13.01
CA ILE A 14 -4.23 -15.13 -14.22
C ILE A 14 -5.71 -15.30 -14.61
N SER A 15 -6.59 -15.51 -13.63
CA SER A 15 -8.03 -15.67 -13.87
C SER A 15 -8.72 -14.41 -14.42
N LEU A 16 -8.09 -13.23 -14.27
CA LEU A 16 -8.59 -11.95 -14.76
C LEU A 16 -8.09 -11.63 -16.17
N ASP A 17 -7.11 -12.38 -16.68
CA ASP A 17 -6.55 -12.13 -18.01
C ASP A 17 -7.63 -12.28 -19.11
N GLY A 18 -7.62 -11.37 -20.07
CA GLY A 18 -8.64 -11.28 -21.13
C GLY A 18 -10.05 -10.85 -20.67
N LYS A 19 -10.32 -10.69 -19.36
CA LYS A 19 -11.63 -10.21 -18.87
C LYS A 19 -11.75 -8.69 -18.98
N GLY A 20 -12.98 -8.21 -19.16
CA GLY A 20 -13.28 -6.78 -19.14
C GLY A 20 -12.99 -6.13 -17.78
N TYR A 21 -12.74 -4.82 -17.77
CA TYR A 21 -12.24 -4.10 -16.60
C TYR A 21 -13.07 -4.28 -15.31
N LYS A 22 -14.41 -4.42 -15.43
CA LYS A 22 -15.30 -4.67 -14.29
C LYS A 22 -14.91 -5.92 -13.49
N ALA A 23 -14.24 -6.90 -14.10
CA ALA A 23 -13.79 -8.11 -13.43
C ALA A 23 -12.82 -7.84 -12.28
N TYR A 24 -12.03 -6.76 -12.33
CA TYR A 24 -11.13 -6.37 -11.24
C TYR A 24 -11.87 -6.13 -9.91
N LYS A 25 -13.17 -5.78 -9.93
CA LYS A 25 -13.97 -5.61 -8.71
C LYS A 25 -14.00 -6.86 -7.83
N SER A 26 -13.76 -8.05 -8.38
CA SER A 26 -13.60 -9.29 -7.61
C SER A 26 -12.46 -9.25 -6.59
N LEU A 27 -11.47 -8.37 -6.77
CA LEU A 27 -10.37 -8.16 -5.83
C LEU A 27 -10.81 -7.38 -4.58
N GLN A 28 -11.95 -6.66 -4.62
CA GLN A 28 -12.35 -5.80 -3.52
C GLN A 28 -12.61 -6.62 -2.23
N GLY A 29 -11.97 -6.19 -1.13
CA GLY A 29 -12.02 -6.87 0.16
C GLY A 29 -11.01 -8.02 0.33
N LYS A 30 -10.36 -8.48 -0.75
CA LYS A 30 -9.36 -9.55 -0.68
C LYS A 30 -8.06 -9.06 -0.04
N SER A 31 -7.40 -9.97 0.66
CA SER A 31 -6.12 -9.74 1.34
C SER A 31 -5.15 -10.84 0.93
N PHE A 32 -3.91 -10.47 0.62
CA PHE A 32 -2.87 -11.38 0.14
C PHE A 32 -1.62 -11.19 0.99
N GLY A 33 -1.15 -12.28 1.61
CA GLY A 33 0.03 -12.26 2.46
C GLY A 33 1.30 -12.42 1.63
N TYR A 34 2.14 -11.40 1.63
CA TYR A 34 3.56 -11.53 1.30
C TYR A 34 4.24 -11.80 2.64
N ASP A 35 5.12 -12.79 2.80
CA ASP A 35 5.64 -13.18 4.13
C ASP A 35 5.91 -12.04 5.13
N PRO A 36 6.54 -10.90 4.74
CA PRO A 36 6.75 -9.77 5.66
C PRO A 36 5.56 -8.79 5.81
N PHE A 37 4.54 -8.82 4.94
CA PHE A 37 3.40 -7.89 4.96
C PHE A 37 2.15 -8.40 4.24
N THR A 38 0.97 -7.97 4.69
CA THR A 38 -0.30 -8.25 4.00
C THR A 38 -0.73 -7.06 3.16
N VAL A 39 -1.11 -7.30 1.90
CA VAL A 39 -1.74 -6.30 1.02
C VAL A 39 -3.24 -6.56 0.98
N ARG A 40 -4.04 -5.55 1.26
CA ARG A 40 -5.50 -5.62 1.18
C ARG A 40 -6.06 -4.63 0.18
N PHE A 41 -7.00 -5.09 -0.63
CA PHE A 41 -7.70 -4.31 -1.64
C PHE A 41 -8.94 -3.65 -1.02
N GLU A 42 -8.78 -2.44 -0.47
CA GLU A 42 -9.88 -1.75 0.23
C GLU A 42 -10.99 -1.31 -0.72
N HIS A 43 -10.61 -0.71 -1.84
CA HIS A 43 -11.56 -0.26 -2.84
C HIS A 43 -10.94 -0.39 -4.22
N VAL A 44 -11.55 -1.22 -5.08
CA VAL A 44 -11.09 -1.39 -6.46
C VAL A 44 -11.81 -0.40 -7.35
N GLN A 45 -11.08 0.28 -8.24
CA GLN A 45 -11.66 1.22 -9.20
C GLN A 45 -12.65 0.54 -10.17
N GLY A 46 -13.73 1.25 -10.54
CA GLY A 46 -14.77 0.70 -11.42
C GLY A 46 -14.43 0.71 -12.91
N ASP A 47 -13.57 1.64 -13.33
CA ASP A 47 -13.04 1.82 -14.69
C ASP A 47 -11.60 2.39 -14.65
N SER A 48 -10.95 2.53 -15.80
CA SER A 48 -9.54 2.99 -15.93
C SER A 48 -9.33 4.48 -15.71
N PHE A 49 -10.40 5.28 -15.63
CA PHE A 49 -10.39 6.73 -15.47
C PHE A 49 -10.83 7.18 -14.08
N ALA A 50 -11.49 6.31 -13.31
CA ALA A 50 -11.90 6.52 -11.93
C ALA A 50 -10.72 6.80 -10.98
N GLN A 51 -11.04 7.11 -9.72
CA GLN A 51 -10.01 7.18 -8.68
C GLN A 51 -9.28 5.83 -8.58
N PRO A 52 -7.94 5.82 -8.49
CA PRO A 52 -7.17 4.58 -8.43
C PRO A 52 -7.62 3.65 -7.30
N THR A 53 -7.42 2.35 -7.51
CA THR A 53 -7.61 1.35 -6.45
C THR A 53 -6.89 1.75 -5.18
N ARG A 54 -7.60 1.70 -4.05
CA ARG A 54 -7.05 1.94 -2.71
C ARG A 54 -6.60 0.62 -2.11
N LEU A 55 -5.34 0.58 -1.70
CA LEU A 55 -4.74 -0.55 -1.00
C LEU A 55 -4.37 -0.14 0.42
N SER A 56 -4.38 -1.10 1.34
CA SER A 56 -3.69 -1.00 2.62
C SER A 56 -2.59 -2.06 2.69
N ILE A 57 -1.49 -1.72 3.36
CA ILE A 57 -0.38 -2.61 3.63
C ILE A 57 -0.22 -2.68 5.14
N SER A 58 -0.20 -3.89 5.67
CA SER A 58 -0.06 -4.16 7.10
C SER A 58 1.17 -4.99 7.36
N ILE A 59 1.98 -4.57 8.32
CA ILE A 59 3.19 -5.25 8.80
C ILE A 59 3.00 -5.45 10.29
N GLY A 60 3.26 -6.64 10.82
CA GLY A 60 3.26 -6.84 12.26
C GLY A 60 4.37 -6.00 12.91
N VAL A 61 4.13 -5.50 14.12
CA VAL A 61 5.05 -4.55 14.75
C VAL A 61 6.40 -5.18 15.06
N ASP A 62 6.40 -6.47 15.38
CA ASP A 62 7.60 -7.26 15.64
C ASP A 62 8.40 -7.46 14.36
N GLU A 63 7.74 -7.81 13.24
CA GLU A 63 8.37 -7.91 11.93
C GLU A 63 8.90 -6.55 11.42
N ALA A 64 8.23 -5.45 11.77
CA ALA A 64 8.67 -4.11 11.41
C ALA A 64 9.94 -3.67 12.17
N GLY A 65 10.22 -4.29 13.33
CA GLY A 65 11.47 -4.11 14.08
C GLY A 65 11.68 -2.71 14.68
N PHE A 66 10.62 -1.90 14.79
CA PHE A 66 10.72 -0.59 15.43
C PHE A 66 10.72 -0.72 16.96
N LEU A 67 11.67 -0.06 17.62
CA LEU A 67 11.71 -0.03 19.08
C LEU A 67 10.42 0.58 19.65
N PRO A 68 9.78 -0.04 20.66
CA PRO A 68 8.56 0.50 21.28
C PRO A 68 8.70 1.95 21.78
N SER A 69 9.91 2.34 22.19
CA SER A 69 10.22 3.71 22.61
C SER A 69 9.98 4.77 21.52
N LEU A 70 9.88 4.39 20.24
CA LEU A 70 9.57 5.27 19.12
C LEU A 70 8.07 5.55 18.95
N PHE A 71 7.19 4.79 19.61
CA PHE A 71 5.74 4.96 19.50
C PHE A 71 5.00 4.82 20.84
N ASN A 72 5.73 4.84 21.96
CA ASN A 72 5.17 4.73 23.31
C ASN A 72 4.41 5.97 23.81
N ASN A 73 4.36 7.06 23.05
CA ASN A 73 3.53 8.23 23.34
C ASN A 73 3.02 8.89 22.05
N PRO A 74 1.95 9.71 22.13
CA PRO A 74 1.31 10.28 20.94
C PRO A 74 2.25 11.10 20.06
N THR A 75 3.15 11.89 20.65
CA THR A 75 4.08 12.76 19.90
C THR A 75 5.10 11.94 19.13
N ARG A 76 5.72 10.94 19.76
CA ARG A 76 6.70 10.07 19.10
C ARG A 76 6.04 9.21 18.03
N LYS A 77 4.87 8.64 18.33
CA LYS A 77 4.07 7.90 17.36
C LYS A 77 3.72 8.75 16.14
N LEU A 78 3.29 10.00 16.34
CA LEU A 78 2.99 10.93 15.24
C LEU A 78 4.25 11.21 14.39
N ALA A 79 5.39 11.45 15.05
CA ALA A 79 6.66 11.68 14.35
C ALA A 79 7.10 10.44 13.54
N LEU A 80 6.94 9.23 14.09
CA LEU A 80 7.25 7.99 13.41
C LEU A 80 6.32 7.76 12.20
N GLU A 81 5.01 7.93 12.37
CA GLU A 81 4.03 7.82 11.27
C GLU A 81 4.33 8.80 10.13
N ASP A 82 4.62 10.07 10.45
CA ASP A 82 4.98 11.10 9.44
C ASP A 82 6.30 10.76 8.74
N HIS A 83 7.31 10.32 9.49
CA HIS A 83 8.60 9.91 8.94
C HIS A 83 8.44 8.73 7.98
N LEU A 84 7.74 7.67 8.38
CA LEU A 84 7.53 6.49 7.54
C LEU A 84 6.75 6.83 6.27
N LEU A 85 5.72 7.68 6.36
CA LEU A 85 4.98 8.13 5.17
C LEU A 85 5.88 8.91 4.19
N ARG A 86 6.77 9.77 4.69
CA ARG A 86 7.77 10.45 3.85
C ARG A 86 8.72 9.47 3.18
N ARG A 87 9.19 8.45 3.90
CA ARG A 87 10.08 7.41 3.34
C ARG A 87 9.36 6.63 2.24
N VAL A 88 8.11 6.22 2.45
CA VAL A 88 7.31 5.53 1.42
C VAL A 88 7.12 6.43 0.19
N ASN A 89 6.74 7.70 0.38
CA ASN A 89 6.60 8.64 -0.72
C ASN A 89 7.90 8.84 -1.52
N TYR A 90 9.03 8.95 -0.82
CA TYR A 90 10.35 9.03 -1.44
C TYR A 90 10.66 7.79 -2.28
N PHE A 91 10.49 6.58 -1.73
CA PHE A 91 10.80 5.34 -2.45
C PHE A 91 9.87 5.11 -3.65
N ILE A 92 8.59 5.46 -3.55
CA ILE A 92 7.68 5.41 -4.72
C ILE A 92 8.15 6.39 -5.82
N SER A 93 8.56 7.60 -5.44
CA SER A 93 9.03 8.62 -6.39
C SER A 93 10.35 8.23 -7.07
N ALA A 94 11.25 7.58 -6.32
CA ALA A 94 12.54 7.10 -6.81
C ALA A 94 12.39 5.84 -7.71
N ASN A 95 11.46 4.94 -7.38
CA ASN A 95 11.21 3.71 -8.13
C ASN A 95 10.04 3.90 -9.10
N LYS A 96 10.23 4.73 -10.12
CA LYS A 96 9.21 4.96 -11.16
C LYS A 96 8.93 3.66 -11.91
N THR A 97 7.80 3.02 -11.63
CA THR A 97 7.33 1.87 -12.38
C THR A 97 6.79 2.32 -13.73
N ARG A 98 7.48 1.97 -14.82
CA ARG A 98 6.96 2.16 -16.17
C ARG A 98 6.27 0.88 -16.62
N VAL A 99 4.94 0.90 -16.65
CA VAL A 99 4.13 -0.18 -17.25
C VAL A 99 3.49 0.30 -18.54
N LYS A 100 3.30 -0.64 -19.47
CA LYS A 100 2.51 -0.41 -20.68
C LYS A 100 1.03 -0.43 -20.29
N GLY A 101 0.27 0.55 -20.75
CA GLY A 101 -1.16 0.70 -20.46
C GLY A 101 -1.67 2.08 -20.87
N SER A 102 -2.99 2.28 -20.80
CA SER A 102 -3.65 3.55 -21.12
C SER A 102 -4.02 4.33 -19.86
N GLY A 103 -4.18 5.65 -19.97
CA GLY A 103 -4.59 6.49 -18.84
C GLY A 103 -3.53 6.57 -17.73
N LYS A 104 -3.91 6.26 -16.49
CA LYS A 104 -3.05 6.36 -15.28
C LYS A 104 -2.40 5.01 -14.88
N SER A 105 -2.29 4.06 -15.81
CA SER A 105 -1.64 2.76 -15.56
C SER A 105 -0.25 2.92 -14.97
N GLY A 106 0.08 2.09 -13.97
CA GLY A 106 1.38 2.13 -13.29
C GLY A 106 1.54 3.18 -12.22
N LYS A 107 0.53 4.05 -12.04
CA LYS A 107 0.58 5.06 -11.00
C LYS A 107 0.39 4.43 -9.62
N VAL A 108 1.48 4.34 -8.87
CA VAL A 108 1.46 4.08 -7.44
C VAL A 108 1.71 5.40 -6.72
N GLN A 109 0.91 5.70 -5.70
CA GLN A 109 1.03 6.94 -4.94
C GLN A 109 0.52 6.75 -3.51
N VAL A 110 1.05 7.55 -2.60
CA VAL A 110 0.56 7.70 -1.23
C VAL A 110 0.22 9.16 -0.96
N GLN A 111 -0.37 9.45 0.21
CA GLN A 111 -0.56 10.83 0.63
C GLN A 111 0.81 11.53 0.78
N ILE A 112 0.97 12.68 0.14
CA ILE A 112 2.22 13.45 0.12
C ILE A 112 2.28 14.36 1.35
N PRO A 113 3.23 14.19 2.28
CA PRO A 113 3.37 15.08 3.43
C PRO A 113 3.97 16.43 3.03
N GLY A 114 3.43 17.53 3.56
CA GLY A 114 4.02 18.87 3.45
C GLY A 114 5.07 19.14 4.55
N GLN A 115 5.41 20.40 4.79
CA GLN A 115 6.39 20.76 5.84
C GLN A 115 5.91 20.49 7.27
N LYS A 116 4.59 20.52 7.50
CA LYS A 116 4.00 20.28 8.82
C LYS A 116 3.87 18.79 9.12
N ILE A 117 4.24 18.41 10.34
CA ILE A 117 3.96 17.09 10.93
C ILE A 117 2.51 17.10 11.41
N LEU A 118 1.64 16.33 10.74
CA LEU A 118 0.20 16.29 11.01
C LEU A 118 -0.28 14.84 11.06
N LYS A 119 -1.29 14.57 11.89
CA LYS A 119 -1.96 13.27 11.90
C LYS A 119 -2.62 13.03 10.54
N ARG A 120 -2.37 11.86 9.97
CA ARG A 120 -2.83 11.46 8.64
C ARG A 120 -3.31 10.01 8.64
N SER A 121 -4.14 9.65 7.67
CA SER A 121 -4.57 8.26 7.46
C SER A 121 -3.61 7.46 6.57
N GLY A 122 -2.65 8.12 5.92
CA GLY A 122 -1.71 7.46 5.01
C GLY A 122 -0.65 6.56 5.68
N MET A 123 -0.49 6.64 7.01
CA MET A 123 0.40 5.80 7.79
C MET A 123 -0.10 5.73 9.23
N LEU A 124 -0.13 4.53 9.81
CA LEU A 124 -0.56 4.28 11.18
C LEU A 124 0.36 3.26 11.83
N VAL A 125 0.85 3.59 13.02
CA VAL A 125 1.60 2.65 13.86
C VAL A 125 0.73 2.30 15.05
N LYS A 126 0.36 1.03 15.21
CA LYS A 126 -0.38 0.55 16.39
C LYS A 126 0.64 -0.14 17.29
N GLY A 127 0.76 0.32 18.53
CA GLY A 127 1.41 -0.48 19.56
C GLY A 127 0.49 -1.63 19.92
N SER A 128 1.09 -2.77 20.25
CA SER A 128 0.41 -3.93 20.84
C SER A 128 -0.28 -3.55 22.14
#